data_AF-A0A7X8FTY1-F1
#
_entry.id   AF-A0A7X8FTY1-F1
#
_cell.length_a   1.000
_cell.length_b   1.000
_cell.length_c   1.000
_cell.angle_alpha   90.00
_cell.angle_beta   90.00
_cell.angle_gamma   90.00
#
_symmetry.space_group_name_H-M   'P 1'
#
loop_
_entity.id
_entity.type
_entity.pdbx_description
1 polymer ?
#
loop_
_entity_poly.entity_id
_entity_poly.type
_entity_poly.pdbx_seq_one_letter_code
_entity_poly.pdbx_strand_id
1 'polypeptide(L)'
;AGKEPIPEEEGLEIPDEKVLGVRVDFFRRGYNTFTVNAVKPLPVEGIAKVVNVWVVGRNYNHTLKLMLEDYWGTPFELYMGKLNHSGWKKMSVAIPPQNPDGRSGIIQKDYHYSTRMGLKIVGYRIECDPTDAYGSYYIYFDDLRAVSDLYEMEARDIDDMFDNW
;
A
#
# COMPACT_ATOMS: atom_id res chain seq x y z
N ALA A 1 12.35 18.34 0.07
CA ALA A 1 12.85 17.20 0.87
C ALA A 1 12.95 16.01 -0.07
N GLY A 2 14.14 15.42 -0.20
CA GLY A 2 14.35 14.25 -1.05
C GLY A 2 13.94 12.96 -0.34
N LYS A 3 13.95 11.85 -1.09
CA LYS A 3 13.84 10.50 -0.54
C LYS A 3 15.04 10.25 0.36
N GLU A 4 14.79 9.92 1.63
CA GLU A 4 15.83 9.60 2.60
C GLU A 4 16.04 8.07 2.59
N PRO A 5 17.28 7.59 2.36
CA PRO A 5 17.61 6.18 2.50
C PRO A 5 17.33 5.73 3.94
N ILE A 6 16.76 4.54 4.11
CA ILE A 6 16.65 3.93 5.43
C ILE A 6 17.94 3.17 5.75
N PRO A 7 18.30 2.99 7.04
CA PRO A 7 19.48 2.22 7.43
C PRO A 7 19.51 0.81 6.82
N GLU A 8 18.34 0.20 6.65
CA GLU A 8 18.20 -1.14 6.08
C GLU A 8 18.50 -1.19 4.56
N GLU A 9 18.48 -0.05 3.86
CA GLU A 9 18.86 0.06 2.45
C GLU A 9 20.35 0.36 2.25
N GLU A 10 21.10 0.62 3.33
CA GLU A 10 22.51 0.99 3.26
C GLU A 10 23.35 -0.20 2.76
N GLY A 11 23.90 -0.05 1.54
CA GLY A 11 24.70 -1.10 0.88
C GLY A 11 23.93 -2.05 -0.03
N LEU A 12 22.60 -1.92 -0.17
CA LEU A 12 21.80 -2.79 -1.04
C LEU A 12 21.80 -2.40 -2.54
N GLU A 13 22.51 -1.33 -2.94
CA GLU A 13 22.62 -0.85 -4.34
C GLU A 13 21.30 -0.92 -5.14
N ILE A 14 20.17 -0.61 -4.49
CA ILE A 14 18.85 -0.75 -5.11
C ILE A 14 18.74 0.29 -6.23
N PRO A 15 18.49 -0.12 -7.49
CA PRO A 15 18.42 0.81 -8.60
C PRO A 15 17.17 1.69 -8.50
N ASP A 16 17.38 2.97 -8.20
CA ASP A 16 16.33 3.99 -8.03
C ASP A 16 16.18 4.88 -9.28
N GLU A 17 16.00 4.26 -10.44
CA GLU A 17 16.00 4.97 -11.73
C GLU A 17 14.60 5.21 -12.31
N LYS A 18 13.58 4.55 -11.78
CA LYS A 18 12.27 4.45 -12.42
C LYS A 18 11.16 4.85 -11.48
N VAL A 19 10.20 5.59 -12.02
CA VAL A 19 8.95 5.96 -11.34
C VAL A 19 7.77 5.35 -12.08
N LEU A 20 6.70 5.03 -11.36
CA LEU A 20 5.46 4.56 -11.97
C LEU A 20 4.60 5.77 -12.36
N GLY A 21 4.44 5.99 -13.67
CA GLY A 21 3.55 7.02 -14.21
C GLY A 21 2.24 6.44 -14.76
N VAL A 22 1.12 7.06 -14.43
CA VAL A 22 -0.21 6.70 -14.94
C VAL A 22 -0.84 7.90 -15.61
N ARG A 23 -1.34 7.72 -16.83
CA ARG A 23 -2.13 8.70 -17.57
C ARG A 23 -3.58 8.20 -17.67
N VAL A 24 -4.53 9.08 -17.36
CA VAL A 24 -5.96 8.82 -17.45
C VAL A 24 -6.60 9.92 -18.29
N ASP A 25 -7.41 9.56 -19.28
CA ASP A 25 -8.16 10.52 -20.09
C ASP A 25 -9.66 10.42 -19.74
N PHE A 26 -10.24 11.53 -19.28
CA PHE A 26 -11.65 11.59 -18.90
C PHE A 26 -12.52 12.01 -20.08
N PHE A 27 -13.38 11.11 -20.56
CA PHE A 27 -14.37 11.41 -21.62
C PHE A 27 -15.55 12.25 -21.12
N ARG A 28 -15.90 12.10 -19.83
CA ARG A 28 -17.00 12.83 -19.21
C ARG A 28 -16.66 13.16 -17.75
N ARG A 29 -17.06 14.37 -17.34
CA ARG A 29 -17.04 14.78 -15.93
C ARG A 29 -18.05 13.96 -15.12
N GLY A 30 -17.64 13.50 -13.95
CA GLY A 30 -18.48 12.73 -13.05
C GLY A 30 -17.68 12.13 -11.89
N TYR A 31 -18.37 11.36 -11.06
CA TYR A 31 -17.75 10.55 -10.00
C TYR A 31 -17.05 9.35 -10.63
N ASN A 32 -15.90 9.62 -11.24
CA ASN A 32 -15.06 8.60 -11.85
C ASN A 32 -14.15 7.99 -10.78
N THR A 33 -13.77 6.74 -11.00
CA THR A 33 -12.79 6.06 -10.15
C THR A 33 -11.91 5.21 -11.05
N PHE A 34 -10.61 5.20 -10.79
CA PHE A 34 -9.69 4.29 -11.45
C PHE A 34 -8.79 3.62 -10.41
N THR A 35 -8.25 2.47 -10.80
CA THR A 35 -7.38 1.66 -9.95
C THR A 35 -6.04 1.44 -10.62
N VAL A 36 -5.01 1.35 -9.80
CA VAL A 36 -3.64 1.03 -10.20
C VAL A 36 -3.29 -0.24 -9.44
N ASN A 37 -3.43 -1.38 -10.11
CA ASN A 37 -3.25 -2.70 -9.50
C ASN A 37 -1.84 -3.22 -9.79
N ALA A 38 -1.22 -3.85 -8.79
CA ALA A 38 -0.04 -4.64 -9.01
C ALA A 38 -0.40 -5.91 -9.81
N VAL A 39 0.50 -6.34 -10.71
CA VAL A 39 0.31 -7.60 -11.46
C VAL A 39 0.26 -8.79 -10.50
N LYS A 40 1.03 -8.72 -9.42
CA LYS A 40 1.01 -9.65 -8.30
C LYS A 40 0.84 -8.83 -7.02
N PRO A 41 -0.14 -9.15 -6.16
CA PRO A 41 -0.25 -8.50 -4.85
C PRO A 41 1.07 -8.61 -4.10
N LEU A 42 1.49 -7.51 -3.47
CA LEU A 42 2.78 -7.40 -2.80
C LEU A 42 2.61 -7.86 -1.34
N PRO A 43 3.12 -9.04 -0.95
CA PRO A 43 3.04 -9.48 0.44
C PRO A 43 3.91 -8.60 1.33
N VAL A 44 3.39 -8.23 2.49
CA VAL A 44 4.13 -7.52 3.54
C VAL A 44 4.51 -8.54 4.60
N GLU A 45 5.81 -8.63 4.90
CA GLU A 45 6.33 -9.52 5.93
C GLU A 45 6.01 -8.99 7.33
N GLY A 46 5.62 -9.89 8.23
CA GLY A 46 5.27 -9.55 9.61
C GLY A 46 3.94 -8.81 9.74
N ILE A 47 3.80 -8.02 10.82
CA ILE A 47 2.58 -7.24 11.10
C ILE A 47 2.78 -5.80 10.63
N ALA A 48 2.15 -5.42 9.53
CA ALA A 48 2.19 -4.07 8.99
C ALA A 48 1.48 -3.08 9.92
N LYS A 49 2.19 -2.00 10.26
CA LYS A 49 1.68 -0.88 11.09
C LYS A 49 1.36 0.34 10.23
N VAL A 50 2.24 0.69 9.29
CA VAL A 50 2.10 1.89 8.45
C VAL A 50 2.56 1.59 7.04
N VAL A 51 1.84 2.09 6.05
CA VAL A 51 2.25 2.07 4.64
C VAL A 51 2.44 3.50 4.15
N ASN A 52 3.55 3.73 3.46
CA ASN A 52 3.96 5.01 2.92
C ASN A 52 4.22 4.88 1.42
N VAL A 53 3.87 5.91 0.66
CA VAL A 53 4.20 6.02 -0.77
C VAL A 53 4.42 7.48 -1.13
N TRP A 54 5.36 7.75 -2.02
CA TRP A 54 5.54 9.08 -2.59
C TRP A 54 4.64 9.25 -3.81
N VAL A 55 3.87 10.34 -3.85
CA VAL A 55 2.89 10.58 -4.91
C VAL A 55 3.03 11.99 -5.45
N VAL A 56 2.80 12.16 -6.76
CA VAL A 56 2.58 13.47 -7.40
C VAL A 56 1.12 13.57 -7.81
N GLY A 57 0.33 14.35 -7.06
CA GLY A 57 -1.11 14.53 -7.27
C GLY A 57 -1.51 15.61 -8.30
N ARG A 58 -0.54 16.43 -8.74
CA ARG A 58 -0.71 17.56 -9.68
C ARG A 58 -1.77 18.59 -9.22
N ASN A 59 -1.96 18.73 -7.91
CA ASN A 59 -2.89 19.68 -7.29
C ASN A 59 -4.38 19.47 -7.63
N TYR A 60 -4.78 18.25 -7.96
CA TYR A 60 -6.20 17.89 -8.15
C TYR A 60 -6.81 17.38 -6.84
N ASN A 61 -8.07 17.70 -6.57
CA ASN A 61 -8.77 17.35 -5.34
C ASN A 61 -9.23 15.87 -5.29
N HIS A 62 -8.60 15.01 -6.08
CA HIS A 62 -8.82 13.57 -6.08
C HIS A 62 -8.38 12.94 -4.75
N THR A 63 -8.95 11.80 -4.41
CA THR A 63 -8.67 11.07 -3.18
C THR A 63 -7.91 9.78 -3.48
N LEU A 64 -6.80 9.57 -2.78
CA LEU A 64 -6.01 8.34 -2.85
C LEU A 64 -6.42 7.39 -1.73
N LYS A 65 -6.70 6.14 -2.10
CA LYS A 65 -6.93 5.01 -1.20
C LYS A 65 -5.92 3.89 -1.47
N LEU A 66 -5.43 3.27 -0.41
CA LEU A 66 -4.64 2.04 -0.47
C LEU A 66 -5.59 0.85 -0.51
N MET A 67 -5.39 -0.06 -1.46
CA MET A 67 -6.13 -1.31 -1.55
C MET A 67 -5.28 -2.46 -0.99
N LEU A 68 -5.86 -3.21 -0.08
CA LEU A 68 -5.21 -4.28 0.67
C LEU A 68 -6.04 -5.56 0.60
N GLU A 69 -5.37 -6.68 0.75
CA GLU A 69 -5.97 -7.97 1.07
C GLU A 69 -5.44 -8.42 2.43
N ASP A 70 -6.35 -8.84 3.31
CA ASP A 70 -5.98 -9.45 4.58
C ASP A 70 -5.46 -10.89 4.39
N TYR A 71 -5.14 -11.54 5.50
CA TYR A 71 -4.71 -12.92 5.56
C TYR A 71 -5.62 -13.88 4.78
N TRP A 72 -6.94 -13.67 4.85
CA TRP A 72 -7.98 -14.51 4.26
C TRP A 72 -8.32 -14.09 2.82
N GLY A 73 -7.69 -13.05 2.28
CA GLY A 73 -7.98 -12.48 0.98
C GLY A 73 -9.19 -11.53 0.98
N THR A 74 -9.63 -11.07 2.14
CA THR A 74 -10.69 -10.06 2.28
C THR A 74 -10.14 -8.71 1.82
N PRO A 75 -10.79 -8.03 0.86
CA PRO A 75 -10.33 -6.75 0.37
C PRO A 75 -10.67 -5.60 1.34
N PHE A 76 -9.72 -4.71 1.55
CA PHE A 76 -9.87 -3.49 2.35
C PHE A 76 -9.39 -2.27 1.59
N GLU A 77 -10.00 -1.12 1.87
CA GLU A 77 -9.61 0.18 1.33
C GLU A 77 -9.35 1.17 2.45
N LEU A 78 -8.13 1.71 2.50
CA LEU A 78 -7.72 2.69 3.50
C LEU A 78 -7.49 4.05 2.85
N TYR A 79 -8.11 5.08 3.41
CA TYR A 79 -7.94 6.46 2.95
C TYR A 79 -6.51 6.96 3.28
N MET A 80 -5.77 7.39 2.25
CA MET A 80 -4.42 7.95 2.43
C MET A 80 -4.42 9.48 2.44
N GLY A 81 -5.39 10.11 1.75
CA GLY A 81 -5.47 11.57 1.68
C GLY A 81 -5.90 12.09 0.31
N LYS A 82 -5.93 13.42 0.21
CA LYS A 82 -6.20 14.13 -1.04
C LYS A 82 -4.92 14.42 -1.81
N LEU A 83 -5.06 14.52 -3.13
CA LEU A 83 -3.99 14.78 -4.11
C LEU A 83 -3.82 16.27 -4.45
N ASN A 84 -4.35 17.15 -3.59
CA ASN A 84 -4.33 18.62 -3.71
C ASN A 84 -2.99 19.23 -3.26
N HIS A 85 -1.88 18.65 -3.72
CA HIS A 85 -0.54 19.14 -3.47
C HIS A 85 0.26 19.22 -4.78
N SER A 86 1.19 20.17 -4.82
CA SER A 86 2.14 20.30 -5.92
C SER A 86 3.39 19.46 -5.64
N GLY A 87 3.88 18.76 -6.67
CA GLY A 87 5.08 17.93 -6.57
C GLY A 87 4.92 16.69 -5.71
N TRP A 88 6.08 16.11 -5.36
CA TRP A 88 6.19 14.89 -4.57
C TRP A 88 5.79 15.14 -3.11
N LYS A 89 4.88 14.30 -2.60
CA LYS A 89 4.50 14.27 -1.20
C LYS A 89 4.44 12.83 -0.71
N LYS A 90 5.02 12.58 0.45
CA LYS A 90 4.88 11.31 1.16
C LYS A 90 3.45 11.21 1.72
N MET A 91 2.71 10.22 1.24
CA MET A 91 1.38 9.88 1.70
C MET A 91 1.48 8.65 2.58
N SER A 92 0.82 8.68 3.74
CA SER A 92 0.99 7.70 4.80
C SER A 92 -0.37 7.27 5.33
N VAL A 93 -0.54 5.98 5.57
CA VAL A 93 -1.74 5.44 6.20
C VAL A 93 -1.36 4.39 7.23
N ALA A 94 -1.99 4.48 8.40
CA ALA A 94 -1.87 3.45 9.42
C ALA A 94 -2.78 2.27 9.06
N ILE A 95 -2.26 1.05 9.22
CA ILE A 95 -3.06 -0.16 9.10
C ILE A 95 -3.75 -0.39 10.45
N PRO A 96 -5.10 -0.42 10.49
CA PRO A 96 -5.81 -0.78 11.71
C PRO A 96 -5.33 -2.15 12.23
N PRO A 97 -5.01 -2.27 13.54
CA PRO A 97 -4.59 -3.53 14.10
C PRO A 97 -5.73 -4.56 14.02
N GLN A 98 -5.37 -5.84 13.87
CA GLN A 98 -6.34 -6.91 14.08
C GLN A 98 -6.81 -6.89 15.54
N ASN A 99 -8.08 -7.21 15.77
CA ASN A 99 -8.59 -7.27 17.13
C ASN A 99 -7.97 -8.45 17.90
N PRO A 100 -7.87 -8.36 19.24
CA PRO A 100 -7.31 -9.43 20.07
C PRO A 100 -8.07 -10.76 19.96
N ASP A 101 -9.33 -10.72 19.49
CA ASP A 101 -10.15 -11.89 19.22
C ASP A 101 -9.71 -12.70 17.99
N GLY A 102 -8.83 -12.13 17.14
CA GLY A 102 -8.35 -12.74 15.89
C GLY A 102 -9.43 -12.91 14.82
N ARG A 103 -10.60 -12.28 14.98
CA ARG A 103 -11.78 -12.50 14.12
C ARG A 103 -12.29 -11.25 13.43
N SER A 104 -11.88 -10.08 13.91
CA SER A 104 -12.35 -8.80 13.38
C SER A 104 -11.22 -7.80 13.18
N GLY A 105 -11.44 -6.83 12.31
CA GLY A 105 -10.40 -5.92 11.82
C GLY A 105 -9.67 -6.47 10.58
N ILE A 106 -8.50 -5.91 10.28
CA ILE A 106 -7.66 -6.37 9.17
C ILE A 106 -6.76 -7.48 9.71
N ILE A 107 -7.12 -8.73 9.43
CA ILE A 107 -6.40 -9.90 9.92
C ILE A 107 -5.08 -10.02 9.17
N GLN A 108 -3.96 -10.03 9.90
CA GLN A 108 -2.62 -10.16 9.31
C GLN A 108 -1.95 -11.49 9.70
N LYS A 109 -2.45 -12.12 10.77
CA LYS A 109 -2.01 -13.43 11.24
C LYS A 109 -3.17 -14.23 11.83
N ASP A 110 -3.00 -15.54 11.82
CA ASP A 110 -3.86 -16.50 12.49
C ASP A 110 -2.99 -17.40 13.39
N TYR A 111 -3.43 -17.63 14.64
CA TYR A 111 -2.68 -18.44 15.61
C TYR A 111 -2.62 -19.94 15.25
N HIS A 112 -3.58 -20.43 14.48
CA HIS A 112 -3.65 -21.82 14.04
C HIS A 112 -2.86 -22.07 12.76
N TYR A 113 -2.67 -21.04 11.93
CA TYR A 113 -2.02 -21.13 10.63
C TYR A 113 -0.85 -20.15 10.53
N SER A 114 0.24 -20.46 11.23
CA SER A 114 1.45 -19.63 11.31
C SER A 114 2.27 -19.55 10.01
N THR A 115 1.95 -20.39 9.03
CA THR A 115 2.78 -20.59 7.83
C THR A 115 2.50 -19.62 6.69
N ARG A 116 1.25 -19.17 6.57
CA ARG A 116 0.89 -18.05 5.70
C ARG A 116 0.90 -16.85 6.62
N MET A 117 1.65 -15.81 6.32
CA MET A 117 1.56 -14.56 7.05
C MET A 117 1.41 -13.43 6.05
N GLY A 118 0.72 -12.39 6.49
CA GLY A 118 0.91 -11.07 5.90
C GLY A 118 -0.33 -10.48 5.26
N LEU A 119 -0.36 -9.17 5.38
CA LEU A 119 -1.15 -8.27 4.57
C LEU A 119 -0.59 -8.26 3.15
N LYS A 120 -1.43 -8.17 2.12
CA LYS A 120 -0.98 -7.93 0.75
C LYS A 120 -1.42 -6.55 0.29
N ILE A 121 -0.50 -5.80 -0.31
CA ILE A 121 -0.83 -4.55 -1.00
C ILE A 121 -1.25 -4.91 -2.43
N VAL A 122 -2.52 -4.69 -2.75
CA VAL A 122 -3.09 -4.96 -4.08
C VAL A 122 -2.82 -3.80 -5.03
N GLY A 123 -2.83 -2.58 -4.51
CA GLY A 123 -2.57 -1.37 -5.29
C GLY A 123 -3.24 -0.13 -4.72
N TYR A 124 -3.62 0.78 -5.60
CA TYR A 124 -4.27 2.04 -5.24
C TYR A 124 -5.60 2.23 -5.94
N ARG A 125 -6.54 2.87 -5.25
CA ARG A 125 -7.77 3.41 -5.84
C ARG A 125 -7.74 4.93 -5.75
N ILE A 126 -8.05 5.57 -6.87
CA ILE A 126 -8.17 7.02 -6.95
C ILE A 126 -9.65 7.34 -7.21
N GLU A 127 -10.27 8.02 -6.25
CA GLU A 127 -11.61 8.58 -6.40
C GLU A 127 -11.48 10.00 -6.96
N CYS A 128 -11.99 10.21 -8.17
CA CYS A 128 -11.87 11.47 -8.87
C CYS A 128 -12.96 12.43 -8.41
N ASP A 129 -12.54 13.65 -8.05
CA ASP A 129 -13.46 14.76 -7.80
C ASP A 129 -14.15 15.16 -9.13
N PRO A 130 -15.49 15.25 -9.18
CA PRO A 130 -16.22 15.55 -10.42
C PRO A 130 -15.86 16.89 -11.07
N THR A 131 -15.42 17.87 -10.27
CA THR A 131 -15.04 19.20 -10.75
C THR A 131 -13.68 19.18 -11.47
N ASP A 132 -12.83 18.23 -11.08
CA ASP A 132 -11.45 18.06 -11.53
C ASP A 132 -11.27 16.91 -12.54
N ALA A 133 -12.27 16.04 -12.69
CA ALA A 133 -12.25 14.88 -13.60
C ALA A 133 -12.51 15.28 -15.07
N TYR A 134 -11.61 16.04 -15.68
CA TYR A 134 -11.68 16.43 -17.09
C TYR A 134 -10.32 16.42 -17.78
N GLY A 135 -10.32 16.15 -19.09
CA GLY A 135 -9.10 16.12 -19.89
C GLY A 135 -8.17 14.96 -19.50
N SER A 136 -6.87 15.21 -19.59
CA SER A 136 -5.82 14.24 -19.25
C SER A 136 -5.28 14.49 -17.85
N TYR A 137 -5.34 13.48 -17.00
CA TYR A 137 -4.76 13.45 -15.67
C TYR A 137 -3.52 12.57 -15.64
N TYR A 138 -2.47 13.04 -14.94
CA TYR A 138 -1.22 12.33 -14.76
C TYR A 138 -0.92 12.23 -13.27
N ILE A 139 -0.66 11.01 -12.81
CA ILE A 139 -0.26 10.72 -11.43
C ILE A 139 1.00 9.87 -11.46
N TYR A 140 1.88 10.08 -10.50
CA TYR A 140 3.14 9.35 -10.38
C TYR A 140 3.26 8.79 -8.97
N PHE A 141 3.78 7.57 -8.88
CA PHE A 141 4.05 6.87 -7.64
C PHE A 141 5.51 6.47 -7.59
N ASP A 142 6.08 6.53 -6.40
CA ASP A 142 7.43 6.09 -6.12
C ASP A 142 7.56 5.63 -4.68
N ASP A 143 8.58 4.82 -4.41
CA ASP A 143 9.06 4.47 -3.08
C ASP A 143 7.95 4.01 -2.12
N LEU A 144 7.25 2.93 -2.51
CA LEU A 144 6.30 2.23 -1.66
C LEU A 144 7.06 1.51 -0.54
N ARG A 145 6.78 1.89 0.71
CA ARG A 145 7.39 1.30 1.91
C ARG A 145 6.32 0.89 2.91
N ALA A 146 6.49 -0.28 3.52
CA ALA A 146 5.68 -0.72 4.65
C ALA A 146 6.58 -0.86 5.88
N VAL A 147 6.11 -0.35 7.02
CA VAL A 147 6.75 -0.55 8.32
C VAL A 147 6.00 -1.67 9.01
N SER A 148 6.68 -2.77 9.26
CA SER A 148 6.12 -3.97 9.89
C SER A 148 6.93 -4.42 11.09
N ASP A 149 6.27 -5.21 11.94
CA ASP A 149 6.87 -5.88 13.09
C ASP A 149 7.26 -7.31 12.70
N LEU A 150 8.55 -7.64 12.77
CA LEU A 150 9.12 -8.93 12.39
C LEU A 150 9.38 -9.85 13.59
N TYR A 151 9.09 -9.41 14.82
CA TYR A 151 9.45 -10.16 16.03
C TYR A 151 8.98 -11.62 16.02
N GLU A 152 7.78 -11.89 15.51
CA GLU A 152 7.23 -13.25 15.45
C GLU A 152 7.87 -14.13 14.38
N MET A 153 8.47 -13.54 13.33
CA MET A 153 9.28 -14.31 12.37
C MET A 153 10.62 -14.70 12.98
N GLU A 154 11.28 -13.78 13.68
CA GLU A 154 12.59 -14.02 14.29
C GLU A 154 12.51 -15.01 15.46
N ALA A 155 11.39 -15.02 16.18
CA ALA A 155 11.14 -15.95 17.28
C ALA A 155 10.84 -17.40 16.82
N ARG A 156 10.70 -17.63 15.51
CA ARG A 156 10.37 -18.93 14.95
C ARG A 156 11.62 -19.82 14.89
N ASP A 157 11.50 -21.06 15.37
CA ASP A 157 12.64 -21.96 15.36
C ASP A 157 12.82 -22.57 13.96
N ILE A 158 14.06 -22.83 13.57
CA ILE A 158 14.38 -23.40 12.23
C ILE A 158 13.80 -24.81 12.09
N ASP A 159 13.63 -25.52 13.21
CA ASP A 159 13.10 -26.89 13.29
C ASP A 159 11.56 -26.95 13.36
N ASP A 160 10.86 -25.80 13.32
CA ASP A 160 9.40 -25.78 13.35
C ASP A 160 8.80 -26.41 12.08
N MET A 161 7.96 -27.42 12.28
CA MET A 161 7.29 -28.16 11.21
C MET A 161 6.37 -27.24 10.38
N PHE A 162 6.49 -27.34 9.05
CA PHE A 162 5.61 -26.64 8.10
C PHE A 162 4.37 -27.50 7.80
N ASP A 163 3.33 -27.41 8.62
CA ASP A 163 2.06 -28.14 8.41
C ASP A 163 1.14 -27.42 7.42
N ASN A 164 1.58 -27.28 6.16
CA ASN A 164 0.82 -26.59 5.09
C ASN A 164 0.27 -27.53 4.00
N TRP A 165 0.02 -28.80 4.34
CA TRP A 165 -0.53 -29.84 3.45
C TRP A 165 -2.05 -29.76 3.26
#